data_AF-A0A9W9XNX0-F1
#
_entry.id   AF-A0A9W9XNX0-F1
#
_cell.length_a   1.000
_cell.length_b   1.000
_cell.length_c   1.000
_cell.angle_alpha   90.00
_cell.angle_beta   90.00
_cell.angle_gamma   90.00
#
_symmetry.space_group_name_H-M   'P 1'
#
loop_
_entity.id
_entity.type
_entity.pdbx_description
1 polymer ?
#
loop_
_entity_poly.entity_id
_entity_poly.type
_entity_poly.pdbx_seq_one_letter_code
_entity_poly.pdbx_strand_id
1 'polypeptide(L)'
;MTQFGLATFGIPAFSQLKELSLAMPDAETETISWMAKTIQGAKSLRKLEILFNWNCKSTLLLSQLSSVGCLPELQELTFSRMSFDSSAALGMFLYNIRLSLRSITFSVVELELGGWRSILRELSGGVYRLDSLVLHRVLESQTQETIPPGPTVLS
;
A
#
# COMPACT_ATOMS: atom_id res chain seq x y z
N MET A 1 -9.67 -31.65 -1.12
CA MET A 1 -9.59 -30.18 -0.99
C MET A 1 -9.55 -29.86 0.48
N THR A 2 -8.34 -29.65 1.02
CA THR A 2 -8.15 -29.27 2.42
C THR A 2 -8.43 -27.78 2.56
N GLN A 3 -9.62 -27.48 3.07
CA GLN A 3 -10.00 -26.15 3.54
C GLN A 3 -9.10 -25.84 4.75
N PHE A 4 -8.07 -25.01 4.55
CA PHE A 4 -7.40 -24.39 5.68
C PHE A 4 -8.43 -23.44 6.30
N GLY A 5 -9.08 -23.91 7.36
CA GLY A 5 -9.86 -23.04 8.22
C GLY A 5 -8.95 -21.88 8.61
N LEU A 6 -9.40 -20.66 8.32
CA LEU A 6 -8.84 -19.42 8.87
C LEU A 6 -9.06 -19.48 10.38
N ALA A 7 -8.31 -20.34 11.06
CA ALA A 7 -8.18 -20.32 12.49
C ALA A 7 -7.75 -18.90 12.80
N THR A 8 -8.49 -18.28 13.70
CA THR A 8 -8.06 -17.18 14.54
C THR A 8 -6.77 -17.62 15.25
N PHE A 9 -5.67 -17.64 14.50
CA PHE A 9 -4.33 -17.64 15.06
C PHE A 9 -4.26 -16.34 15.83
N GLY A 10 -4.48 -16.47 17.14
CA GLY A 10 -4.28 -15.41 18.08
C GLY A 10 -2.97 -14.71 17.73
N ILE A 11 -3.05 -13.39 17.75
CA ILE A 11 -2.06 -12.44 17.31
C ILE A 11 -0.75 -12.36 18.17
N PRO A 12 -0.48 -13.17 19.24
CA PRO A 12 0.83 -13.08 19.92
C PRO A 12 2.04 -13.48 19.07
N ALA A 13 1.90 -14.44 18.16
CA ALA A 13 3.05 -15.04 17.46
C ALA A 13 3.83 -14.02 16.60
N PHE A 14 3.15 -13.04 16.02
CA PHE A 14 3.78 -12.04 15.16
C PHE A 14 4.16 -10.76 15.90
N SER A 15 3.83 -10.63 17.19
CA SER A 15 4.09 -9.41 17.97
C SER A 15 5.57 -9.03 18.02
N GLN A 16 6.47 -10.02 17.97
CA GLN A 16 7.93 -9.85 17.96
C GLN A 16 8.54 -9.87 16.55
N LEU A 17 7.73 -10.07 15.51
CA LEU A 17 8.20 -10.14 14.14
C LEU A 17 8.83 -8.80 13.75
N LYS A 18 10.10 -8.84 13.32
CA LYS A 18 10.85 -7.66 12.89
C LYS A 18 10.80 -7.43 11.39
N GLU A 19 10.64 -8.50 10.62
CA GLU A 19 10.63 -8.45 9.15
C GLU A 19 9.50 -9.32 8.62
N LEU A 20 8.75 -8.78 7.67
CA LEU A 20 7.64 -9.46 7.01
C LEU A 20 7.71 -9.16 5.51
N SER A 21 7.85 -10.23 4.71
CA SER A 21 7.76 -10.16 3.26
C SER A 21 6.57 -11.02 2.80
N LEU A 22 5.63 -10.39 2.11
CA LEU A 22 4.42 -11.02 1.58
C LEU A 22 4.49 -10.98 0.05
N ALA A 23 4.85 -12.11 -0.56
CA ALA A 23 4.88 -12.28 -2.00
C ALA A 23 3.67 -13.13 -2.45
N MET A 24 2.71 -12.51 -3.12
CA MET A 24 1.43 -13.16 -3.45
C MET A 24 1.09 -13.05 -4.95
N PRO A 25 0.57 -14.10 -5.58
CA PRO A 25 0.28 -14.09 -7.01
C PRO A 25 -0.89 -13.16 -7.36
N ASP A 26 -1.94 -13.18 -6.54
CA ASP A 26 -3.09 -12.29 -6.60
C ASP A 26 -3.66 -12.18 -5.18
N ALA A 27 -4.36 -11.08 -4.88
CA ALA A 27 -4.97 -10.88 -3.57
C ALA A 27 -6.43 -10.51 -3.71
N GLU A 28 -7.28 -11.51 -3.49
CA GLU A 28 -8.70 -11.31 -3.26
C GLU A 28 -8.94 -10.58 -1.93
N THR A 29 -10.14 -10.02 -1.76
CA THR A 29 -10.54 -9.24 -0.58
C THR A 29 -10.25 -9.95 0.76
N GLU A 30 -10.45 -11.27 0.82
CA GLU A 30 -10.15 -12.06 2.02
C GLU A 30 -8.65 -12.12 2.31
N THR A 31 -7.84 -12.28 1.27
CA THR A 31 -6.37 -12.25 1.37
C THR A 31 -5.89 -10.89 1.85
N ILE A 32 -6.41 -9.80 1.28
CA ILE A 32 -6.11 -8.43 1.71
C ILE A 32 -6.44 -8.24 3.19
N SER A 33 -7.61 -8.70 3.62
CA SER A 33 -8.05 -8.58 5.02
C SER A 33 -7.19 -9.40 5.98
N TRP A 34 -6.74 -10.58 5.56
CA TRP A 34 -5.79 -11.39 6.33
C TRP A 34 -4.42 -10.72 6.41
N MET A 35 -3.91 -10.17 5.30
CA MET A 35 -2.64 -9.44 5.27
C MET A 35 -2.67 -8.26 6.24
N ALA A 36 -3.74 -7.45 6.19
CA ALA A 36 -3.90 -6.31 7.09
C ALA A 36 -3.85 -6.73 8.56
N LYS A 37 -4.62 -7.77 8.95
CA LYS A 37 -4.62 -8.30 10.33
C LYS A 37 -3.25 -8.81 10.76
N THR A 38 -2.53 -9.47 9.85
CA THR A 38 -1.18 -10.00 10.11
C THR A 38 -0.19 -8.86 10.36
N ILE A 39 -0.19 -7.85 9.49
CA ILE A 39 0.65 -6.66 9.62
C ILE A 39 0.31 -5.89 10.90
N GLN A 40 -0.98 -5.67 11.18
CA GLN A 40 -1.45 -5.02 12.42
C GLN A 40 -1.00 -5.74 13.69
N GLY A 41 -0.90 -7.08 13.63
CA GLY A 41 -0.39 -7.90 14.71
C GLY A 41 1.11 -7.76 14.97
N ALA A 42 1.88 -7.33 13.96
CA ALA A 42 3.34 -7.22 14.01
C ALA A 42 3.79 -5.86 14.56
N LYS A 43 3.54 -5.60 15.84
CA LYS A 43 3.83 -4.29 16.47
C LYS A 43 5.30 -3.89 16.44
N SER A 44 6.20 -4.86 16.47
CA SER A 44 7.65 -4.64 16.43
C SER A 44 8.25 -4.67 15.02
N LEU A 45 7.41 -4.65 13.97
CA LEU A 45 7.85 -4.74 12.60
C LEU A 45 8.70 -3.52 12.21
N ARG A 46 9.88 -3.80 11.67
CA ARG A 46 10.85 -2.82 11.18
C ARG A 46 10.94 -2.81 9.66
N LYS A 47 10.72 -3.95 9.03
CA LYS A 47 10.73 -4.11 7.57
C LYS A 47 9.45 -4.76 7.08
N LEU A 48 8.78 -4.09 6.14
CA LEU A 48 7.59 -4.58 5.47
C LEU A 48 7.82 -4.57 3.96
N GLU A 49 7.70 -5.74 3.34
CA GLU A 49 7.69 -5.88 1.89
C GLU A 49 6.38 -6.54 1.46
N ILE A 50 5.72 -5.95 0.46
CA ILE A 50 4.53 -6.51 -0.14
C ILE A 50 4.71 -6.50 -1.65
N LEU A 51 4.73 -7.69 -2.23
CA LEU A 51 5.03 -7.93 -3.63
C LEU A 51 3.89 -8.74 -4.25
N PHE A 52 3.22 -8.17 -5.24
CA PHE A 52 2.26 -8.93 -6.04
C PHE A 52 2.88 -9.42 -7.34
N ASN A 53 2.44 -10.55 -7.89
CA ASN A 53 2.90 -10.98 -9.22
C ASN A 53 2.29 -10.09 -10.33
N TRP A 54 1.05 -9.64 -10.12
CA TRP A 54 0.31 -8.76 -11.02
C TRP A 54 -0.05 -7.44 -10.34
N ASN A 55 -0.43 -6.42 -11.10
CA ASN A 55 -0.81 -5.13 -10.54
C ASN A 55 -2.10 -5.27 -9.71
N CYS A 56 -2.00 -5.23 -8.38
CA CYS A 56 -3.12 -5.48 -7.47
C CYS A 56 -3.69 -4.18 -6.89
N LYS A 57 -5.01 -4.02 -6.96
CA LYS A 57 -5.72 -2.87 -6.41
C LYS A 57 -5.70 -2.91 -4.88
N SER A 58 -4.88 -2.05 -4.29
CA SER A 58 -4.45 -2.15 -2.90
C SER A 58 -4.97 -1.04 -1.99
N THR A 59 -5.92 -0.22 -2.47
CA THR A 59 -6.56 0.86 -1.68
C THR A 59 -7.15 0.33 -0.36
N LEU A 60 -7.80 -0.84 -0.40
CA LEU A 60 -8.42 -1.46 0.78
C LEU A 60 -7.38 -1.89 1.83
N LEU A 61 -6.21 -2.36 1.40
CA LEU A 61 -5.13 -2.73 2.32
C LEU A 61 -4.67 -1.51 3.12
N LEU A 62 -4.41 -0.39 2.43
CA LEU A 62 -3.93 0.83 3.08
C LEU A 62 -4.97 1.48 3.99
N SER A 63 -6.25 1.43 3.63
CA SER A 63 -7.32 1.95 4.50
C SER A 63 -7.41 1.15 5.81
N GLN A 64 -7.29 -0.18 5.73
CA GLN A 64 -7.25 -1.04 6.91
C GLN A 64 -6.01 -0.78 7.76
N LEU A 65 -4.82 -0.66 7.15
CA LEU A 65 -3.58 -0.37 7.90
C LEU A 65 -3.58 1.01 8.56
N SER A 66 -4.15 2.02 7.89
CA SER A 66 -4.17 3.40 8.39
C SER A 66 -5.15 3.61 9.53
N SER A 67 -6.20 2.81 9.62
CA SER A 67 -7.27 2.96 10.62
C SER A 67 -6.85 2.66 12.07
N VAL A 68 -5.72 1.97 12.29
CA VAL A 68 -5.33 1.44 13.61
C VAL A 68 -4.00 2.01 14.14
N GLY A 69 -3.38 2.99 13.46
CA GLY A 69 -2.13 3.61 13.95
C GLY A 69 -1.02 2.57 14.14
N CYS A 70 -0.80 1.75 13.12
CA CYS A 70 0.00 0.53 13.21
C CYS A 70 1.47 0.80 12.87
N LEU A 71 2.35 -0.05 13.40
CA LEU A 71 3.77 -0.15 13.00
C LEU A 71 4.67 1.01 13.47
N PRO A 72 4.72 1.31 14.78
CA PRO A 72 5.54 2.41 15.32
C PRO A 72 7.05 2.23 15.14
N GLU A 73 7.51 1.00 14.86
CA GLU A 73 8.92 0.69 14.63
C GLU A 73 9.29 0.58 13.14
N LEU A 74 8.35 0.81 12.20
CA LEU A 74 8.60 0.54 10.79
C LEU A 74 9.60 1.50 10.19
N GLN A 75 10.70 0.97 9.67
CA GLN A 75 11.83 1.71 9.11
C GLN A 75 11.94 1.51 7.60
N GLU A 76 11.61 0.33 7.10
CA GLU A 76 11.75 -0.04 5.69
C GLU A 76 10.42 -0.50 5.12
N LEU A 77 10.03 0.13 4.01
CA LEU A 77 8.80 -0.17 3.29
C LEU A 77 9.11 -0.47 1.83
N THR A 78 8.63 -1.61 1.34
CA THR A 78 8.65 -1.93 -0.09
C THR A 78 7.26 -2.32 -0.57
N PHE A 79 6.74 -1.58 -1.55
CA PHE A 79 5.57 -2.00 -2.31
C PHE A 79 5.95 -2.28 -3.76
N SER A 80 5.48 -3.41 -4.27
CA SER A 80 5.65 -3.74 -5.67
C SER A 80 4.37 -4.23 -6.33
N ARG A 81 4.14 -3.76 -7.56
CA ARG A 81 3.01 -4.15 -8.43
C ARG A 81 1.67 -3.87 -7.76
N MET A 82 1.48 -2.62 -7.34
CA MET A 82 0.26 -2.16 -6.68
C MET A 82 -0.35 -0.99 -7.43
N SER A 83 -1.67 -0.94 -7.45
CA SER A 83 -2.42 0.24 -7.87
C SER A 83 -3.26 0.77 -6.72
N PHE A 84 -3.35 2.09 -6.63
CA PHE A 84 -4.21 2.79 -5.68
C PHE A 84 -5.12 3.75 -6.44
N ASP A 85 -6.40 3.75 -6.07
CA ASP A 85 -7.37 4.69 -6.66
C ASP A 85 -7.12 6.12 -6.21
N SER A 86 -6.47 6.28 -5.06
CA SER A 86 -6.17 7.59 -4.49
C SER A 86 -4.86 7.57 -3.70
N SER A 87 -4.00 8.52 -4.05
CA SER A 87 -2.76 8.86 -3.36
C SER A 87 -3.03 9.31 -1.92
N ALA A 88 -4.24 9.77 -1.58
CA ALA A 88 -4.59 10.11 -0.21
C ALA A 88 -4.50 8.90 0.74
N ALA A 89 -4.86 7.69 0.28
CA ALA A 89 -4.74 6.48 1.09
C ALA A 89 -3.27 6.12 1.35
N LEU A 90 -2.41 6.29 0.34
CA LEU A 90 -0.97 6.11 0.47
C LEU A 90 -0.33 7.17 1.37
N GLY A 91 -0.66 8.45 1.15
CA GLY A 91 -0.18 9.56 1.97
C GLY A 91 -0.58 9.38 3.44
N MET A 92 -1.84 9.04 3.72
CA MET A 92 -2.30 8.78 5.10
C MET A 92 -1.55 7.62 5.76
N PHE A 93 -1.31 6.53 5.01
CA PHE A 93 -0.52 5.42 5.53
C PHE A 93 0.92 5.84 5.84
N LEU A 94 1.60 6.50 4.90
CA LEU A 94 2.97 6.99 5.08
C LEU A 94 3.07 7.98 6.25
N TYR A 95 2.09 8.88 6.37
CA TYR A 95 2.01 9.84 7.46
C TYR A 95 1.92 9.15 8.83
N ASN A 96 1.20 8.02 8.94
CA ASN A 96 1.10 7.29 10.21
C ASN A 96 2.44 6.70 10.68
N ILE A 97 3.33 6.34 9.75
CA ILE A 97 4.65 5.75 10.04
C ILE A 97 5.81 6.75 9.88
N ARG A 98 5.52 8.02 9.61
CA ARG A 98 6.50 9.06 9.24
C ARG A 98 7.68 9.24 10.21
N LEU A 99 7.46 8.97 11.50
CA LEU A 99 8.46 9.21 12.55
C LEU A 99 9.57 8.14 12.58
N SER A 100 9.24 6.92 12.18
CA SER A 100 10.16 5.77 12.17
C SER A 100 10.70 5.45 10.78
N LEU A 101 9.96 5.80 9.73
CA LEU A 101 10.27 5.44 8.35
C LEU A 101 11.58 6.08 7.86
N ARG A 102 12.47 5.23 7.31
CA ARG A 102 13.81 5.59 6.82
C ARG A 102 14.01 5.27 5.34
N SER A 103 13.41 4.19 4.86
CA SER A 103 13.58 3.73 3.49
C SER A 103 12.23 3.38 2.87
N ILE A 104 12.01 3.87 1.65
CA ILE A 104 10.84 3.55 0.84
C ILE A 104 11.30 3.05 -0.52
N THR A 105 10.76 1.92 -0.94
CA THR A 105 10.88 1.42 -2.31
C THR A 105 9.49 1.24 -2.92
N PHE A 106 9.25 1.93 -4.02
CA PHE A 106 8.07 1.72 -4.86
C PHE A 106 8.51 1.14 -6.21
N SER A 107 8.03 -0.06 -6.54
CA SER A 107 8.37 -0.73 -7.80
C SER A 107 7.13 -1.17 -8.57
N VAL A 108 6.85 -0.56 -9.71
CA VAL A 108 5.60 -0.77 -10.48
C VAL A 108 4.40 -0.41 -9.61
N VAL A 109 4.33 0.86 -9.21
CA VAL A 109 3.22 1.37 -8.39
C VAL A 109 2.47 2.43 -9.17
N GLU A 110 1.14 2.28 -9.22
CA GLU A 110 0.23 3.14 -9.97
C GLU A 110 -0.65 3.96 -9.04
N LEU A 111 -0.76 5.27 -9.31
CA LEU A 111 -1.63 6.22 -8.62
C LEU A 111 -2.58 6.90 -9.62
N GLU A 112 -3.54 7.68 -9.13
CA GLU A 112 -4.30 8.63 -9.93
C GLU A 112 -3.40 9.71 -10.57
N LEU A 113 -3.91 10.38 -11.60
CA LEU A 113 -3.21 11.49 -12.26
C LEU A 113 -2.79 12.57 -11.26
N GLY A 114 -1.49 12.90 -11.24
CA GLY A 114 -0.90 13.82 -10.27
C GLY A 114 -0.70 13.27 -8.86
N GLY A 115 -1.08 12.02 -8.59
CA GLY A 115 -0.91 11.36 -7.30
C GLY A 115 0.56 11.30 -6.87
N TRP A 116 1.47 10.96 -7.79
CA TRP A 116 2.90 10.92 -7.48
C TRP A 116 3.47 12.29 -7.13
N ARG A 117 3.03 13.35 -7.83
CA ARG A 117 3.44 14.71 -7.48
C ARG A 117 3.01 15.07 -6.06
N SER A 118 1.81 14.67 -5.66
CA SER A 118 1.30 14.90 -4.31
C SER A 118 2.12 14.15 -3.26
N ILE A 119 2.40 12.86 -3.47
CA ILE A 119 3.22 12.03 -2.57
C ILE A 119 4.63 12.58 -2.44
N LEU A 120 5.31 12.89 -3.55
CA LEU A 120 6.69 13.38 -3.53
C LEU A 120 6.79 14.74 -2.83
N ARG A 121 5.81 15.62 -3.05
CA ARG A 121 5.72 16.90 -2.33
C ARG A 121 5.58 16.67 -0.82
N GLU A 122 4.74 15.73 -0.41
CA GLU A 122 4.57 15.41 1.01
C GLU A 122 5.86 14.85 1.64
N LEU A 123 6.51 13.89 0.97
CA LEU A 123 7.78 13.30 1.42
C LEU A 123 8.90 14.34 1.55
N SER A 124 8.89 15.37 0.69
CA SER A 124 9.85 16.48 0.75
C SER A 124 9.56 17.53 1.84
N GLY A 125 8.39 17.48 2.49
CA GLY A 125 7.89 18.52 3.40
C GLY A 125 8.56 18.57 4.78
N GLY A 126 9.69 17.88 4.99
CA GLY A 126 10.49 17.94 6.23
C GLY A 126 9.94 17.16 7.43
N VAL A 127 8.78 16.50 7.29
CA VAL A 127 8.18 15.67 8.36
C VAL A 127 8.80 14.27 8.41
N TYR A 128 9.34 13.81 7.28
CA TYR A 128 9.96 12.50 7.13
C TYR A 128 11.48 12.57 7.33
N ARG A 129 12.07 11.49 7.85
CA ARG A 129 13.54 11.35 8.01
C ARG A 129 14.08 10.23 7.13
N LEU A 130 13.77 10.30 5.84
CA LEU A 130 14.17 9.29 4.85
C LEU A 130 15.67 9.38 4.56
N ASP A 131 16.33 8.24 4.68
CA ASP A 131 17.71 8.02 4.24
C ASP A 131 17.73 7.52 2.78
N SER A 132 16.63 6.90 2.31
CA SER A 132 16.51 6.38 0.94
C SER A 132 15.08 6.44 0.40
N LEU A 133 14.96 6.81 -0.87
CA LEU A 133 13.72 6.74 -1.65
C LEU A 133 14.04 6.15 -3.02
N VAL A 134 13.52 4.97 -3.31
CA VAL A 134 13.71 4.27 -4.59
C VAL A 134 12.39 4.22 -5.33
N LEU A 135 12.38 4.80 -6.54
CA LEU A 135 11.22 4.82 -7.42
C LEU A 135 11.56 4.08 -8.70
N HIS A 136 10.97 2.90 -8.88
CA HIS A 136 11.14 2.09 -10.07
C HIS A 136 9.79 1.95 -10.78
N ARG A 137 9.65 2.53 -11.98
CA ARG A 137 8.41 2.47 -12.77
C ARG A 137 7.18 2.90 -11.97
N VAL A 138 7.18 4.13 -11.50
CA VAL A 138 5.99 4.78 -10.92
C VAL A 138 5.07 5.27 -12.03
N LEU A 139 3.78 4.95 -11.95
CA LEU A 139 2.79 5.15 -13.02
C LEU A 139 1.65 6.04 -12.52
N GLU A 140 1.06 6.81 -13.43
CA GLU A 140 -0.19 7.54 -13.20
C GLU A 140 -1.26 6.99 -14.16
N SER A 141 -2.45 6.70 -13.63
CA SER A 141 -3.57 6.27 -14.45
C SER A 141 -4.03 7.44 -15.32
N GLN A 142 -4.17 7.18 -16.63
CA GLN A 142 -4.80 8.14 -17.52
C GLN A 142 -6.29 8.04 -17.29
N THR A 143 -6.89 9.06 -16.68
CA THR A 143 -8.36 9.17 -16.66
C THR A 143 -8.83 9.25 -18.11
N GLN A 144 -9.36 8.16 -18.65
CA GLN A 144 -10.16 8.23 -19.87
C GLN A 144 -11.42 9.00 -19.48
N GLU A 145 -11.45 10.29 -19.77
CA GLU A 145 -12.72 10.98 -19.96
C GLU A 145 -13.45 10.26 -21.10
N THR A 146 -14.38 9.39 -20.76
CA THR A 146 -15.43 8.99 -21.71
C THR A 146 -16.21 10.25 -22.03
N ILE A 147 -15.83 10.93 -23.11
CA ILE A 147 -16.63 11.96 -23.75
C ILE A 147 -17.95 11.26 -24.14
N PRO A 148 -19.10 11.62 -23.54
CA PRO A 148 -20.37 11.04 -23.97
C PRO A 148 -20.60 11.39 -25.44
N PRO A 149 -21.12 10.47 -26.27
CA PRO A 149 -21.46 10.80 -27.64
C PRO A 149 -22.44 11.98 -27.63
N GLY A 150 -22.09 13.06 -28.34
CA GLY A 150 -22.95 14.22 -28.48
C GLY A 150 -24.32 13.85 -29.04
N PRO A 151 -25.37 14.63 -28.78
CA PRO A 151 -26.72 14.30 -29.22
C PRO A 151 -26.74 14.13 -30.74
N THR A 152 -27.23 12.96 -31.18
CA THR A 152 -27.49 12.70 -32.60
C THR A 152 -28.59 13.64 -33.06
N VAL A 153 -28.23 14.66 -33.84
CA VAL A 153 -29.22 15.50 -34.52
C VAL A 153 -29.78 14.68 -35.68
N LEU A 154 -30.97 14.12 -35.48
CA LEU A 154 -31.75 13.52 -36.56
C LEU A 154 -32.19 14.65 -37.49
N SER A 155 -31.69 14.61 -38.72
CA SER A 155 -32.09 15.48 -39.83
C SER A 155 -33.28 14.90 -40.57
#